data_AF-A0A4T0BF01-F1
#
_entry.id   AF-A0A4T0BF01-F1
#
_cell.length_a   1.000
_cell.length_b   1.000
_cell.length_c   1.000
_cell.angle_alpha   90.00
_cell.angle_beta   90.00
_cell.angle_gamma   90.00
#
_symmetry.space_group_name_H-M   'P 1'
#
loop_
_entity.id
_entity.type
_entity.pdbx_description
1 polymer ?
#
loop_
_entity_poly.entity_id
_entity_poly.type
_entity_poly.pdbx_seq_one_letter_code
_entity_poly.pdbx_strand_id
1 'polypeptide(L)'
;MLRRSRKSLLQLASICIVIYLIVSLVQPSAPKLYSWNTIRYRTTAASLPEARGLCPGLEDSSKPALIVSHVAADGETAWLKRLSSKYHLCIYEVDAPIDPTVKYLRVPANRGHESITYLTFLVDNYDSIPQAGAVFIHGNRFQWHNDDPLYDNAASLAALNVPSALSATGYHNLRCDWSAGTCPKDSAPAQGSLETTFNSILQPWSARSVSDAAMPKAFAVLFGGDEYLKNGKSKGLKLGRGDPVRAQCCAQFVVSKEAVHRHTREEYVALRQWLLDGYGMSRNSNAAPRDDRIAGRVLSYLWHILFIPQHHGRVDLDQLNEQACPSASDCYCRLYGKCKLSCNNRACYGQYRLPPNMRLPDNWADLHGNDIYEPGVEALHGRLYPKPFEP
;
A
#
# COMPACT_ATOMS: atom_id res chain seq x y z
N MET A 1 53.36 -42.28 -17.76
CA MET A 1 52.11 -41.72 -18.32
C MET A 1 51.09 -41.30 -17.25
N LEU A 2 50.86 -42.07 -16.16
CA LEU A 2 49.86 -41.77 -15.12
C LEU A 2 49.97 -40.41 -14.38
N ARG A 3 51.17 -39.84 -14.25
CA ARG A 3 51.37 -38.57 -13.51
C ARG A 3 50.99 -37.33 -14.34
N ARG A 4 51.08 -37.44 -15.67
CA ARG A 4 50.68 -36.38 -16.62
C ARG A 4 49.15 -36.33 -16.76
N SER A 5 48.49 -37.49 -16.83
CA SER A 5 47.02 -37.57 -16.88
C SER A 5 46.34 -37.05 -15.61
N ARG A 6 46.91 -37.29 -14.42
CA ARG A 6 46.42 -36.71 -13.15
C ARG A 6 46.47 -35.18 -13.11
N LYS A 7 47.55 -34.56 -13.61
CA LYS A 7 47.65 -33.09 -13.70
C LYS A 7 46.62 -32.51 -14.68
N SER A 8 46.44 -33.15 -15.83
CA SER A 8 45.44 -32.72 -16.81
C SER A 8 44.00 -32.87 -16.30
N LEU A 9 43.69 -33.94 -15.54
CA LEU A 9 42.38 -34.12 -14.90
C LEU A 9 42.09 -33.06 -13.83
N LEU A 10 43.09 -32.72 -13.00
CA LEU A 10 42.95 -31.65 -12.01
C LEU A 10 42.74 -30.29 -12.65
N GLN A 11 43.49 -29.97 -13.71
CA GLN A 11 43.30 -28.72 -14.47
C GLN A 11 41.92 -28.66 -15.13
N LEU A 12 41.45 -29.77 -15.73
CA LEU A 12 40.11 -29.84 -16.33
C LEU A 12 39.02 -29.64 -15.26
N ALA A 13 39.16 -30.26 -14.09
CA ALA A 13 38.24 -30.07 -12.97
C ALA A 13 38.23 -28.61 -12.48
N SER A 14 39.40 -27.97 -12.38
CA SER A 14 39.50 -26.55 -12.02
C SER A 14 38.81 -25.65 -13.05
N ILE A 15 39.03 -25.91 -14.34
CA ILE A 15 38.39 -25.18 -15.43
C ILE A 15 36.86 -25.38 -15.38
N CYS A 16 36.38 -26.60 -15.18
CA CYS A 16 34.95 -26.88 -15.04
C CYS A 16 34.32 -26.18 -13.83
N ILE A 17 35.03 -26.10 -12.69
CA ILE A 17 34.56 -25.35 -11.50
C ILE A 17 34.50 -23.86 -11.80
N VAL A 18 35.53 -23.29 -12.45
CA VAL A 18 35.54 -21.87 -12.83
C VAL A 18 34.43 -21.57 -13.83
N ILE A 19 34.24 -22.41 -14.85
CA ILE A 19 33.14 -22.28 -15.81
C ILE A 19 31.80 -22.40 -15.09
N TYR A 20 31.62 -23.37 -14.18
CA TYR A 20 30.40 -23.52 -13.40
C TYR A 20 30.10 -22.28 -12.54
N LEU A 21 31.11 -21.71 -11.89
CA LEU A 21 30.98 -20.48 -11.11
C LEU A 21 30.63 -19.28 -12.00
N ILE A 22 31.30 -19.11 -13.14
CA ILE A 22 30.99 -18.05 -14.11
C ILE A 22 29.57 -18.21 -14.64
N VAL A 23 29.17 -19.41 -15.06
CA VAL A 23 27.81 -19.68 -15.55
C VAL A 23 26.78 -19.44 -14.44
N SER A 24 27.06 -19.85 -13.21
CA SER A 24 26.17 -19.61 -12.06
C SER A 24 26.06 -18.14 -11.66
N LEU A 25 27.11 -17.34 -11.93
CA LEU A 25 27.14 -15.89 -11.67
C LEU A 25 26.50 -15.07 -12.80
N VAL A 26 26.52 -15.59 -14.03
CA VAL A 26 26.00 -14.91 -15.23
C VAL A 26 24.56 -15.33 -15.54
N GLN A 27 24.10 -16.51 -15.10
CA GLN A 27 22.71 -16.92 -15.27
C GLN A 27 21.77 -16.00 -14.47
N PRO A 28 20.71 -15.46 -15.10
CA PRO A 28 19.67 -14.76 -14.40
C PRO A 28 19.09 -15.67 -13.31
N SER A 29 18.88 -15.11 -12.11
CA SER A 29 18.15 -15.82 -11.07
C SER A 29 16.79 -16.23 -11.61
N ALA A 30 16.34 -17.45 -11.29
CA ALA A 30 15.00 -17.88 -11.66
C ALA A 30 13.95 -16.89 -11.12
N PRO A 31 12.87 -16.60 -11.86
CA PRO A 31 11.87 -15.62 -11.44
C PRO A 31 11.22 -16.03 -10.12
N LYS A 32 11.05 -15.06 -9.24
CA LYS A 32 10.50 -15.25 -7.90
C LYS A 32 8.98 -15.23 -7.96
N LEU A 33 8.41 -16.36 -8.36
CA LEU A 33 6.97 -16.48 -8.61
C LEU A 33 6.18 -16.87 -7.36
N TYR A 34 5.13 -16.10 -7.07
CA TYR A 34 4.20 -16.28 -5.96
C TYR A 34 2.75 -16.46 -6.43
N SER A 35 2.00 -17.34 -5.79
CA SER A 35 0.58 -17.61 -6.08
C SER A 35 -0.32 -16.64 -5.31
N TRP A 36 -0.05 -15.35 -5.43
CA TRP A 36 -0.77 -14.26 -4.76
C TRP A 36 -1.83 -13.60 -5.66
N ASN A 37 -2.43 -14.38 -6.52
CA ASN A 37 -3.40 -13.93 -7.52
C ASN A 37 -4.86 -14.03 -7.07
N THR A 38 -5.14 -14.73 -5.98
CA THR A 38 -6.50 -14.90 -5.48
C THR A 38 -6.50 -14.99 -3.97
N ILE A 39 -7.39 -14.25 -3.31
CA ILE A 39 -7.60 -14.38 -1.87
C ILE A 39 -8.40 -15.66 -1.58
N ARG A 40 -7.88 -16.52 -0.72
CA ARG A 40 -8.45 -17.84 -0.36
C ARG A 40 -8.77 -17.97 1.14
N TYR A 41 -8.64 -16.88 1.90
CA TYR A 41 -8.99 -16.89 3.32
C TYR A 41 -10.44 -17.35 3.52
N ARG A 42 -10.65 -18.23 4.51
CA ARG A 42 -11.98 -18.66 4.92
C ARG A 42 -12.26 -18.16 6.32
N THR A 43 -13.32 -17.38 6.43
CA THR A 43 -13.77 -16.83 7.71
C THR A 43 -14.30 -17.92 8.63
N THR A 44 -14.10 -17.72 9.93
CA THR A 44 -14.73 -18.51 10.99
C THR A 44 -16.01 -17.87 11.52
N ALA A 45 -16.38 -16.69 11.03
CA ALA A 45 -17.57 -15.98 11.47
C ALA A 45 -18.85 -16.73 11.07
N ALA A 46 -19.82 -16.79 11.99
CA ALA A 46 -21.12 -17.42 11.75
C ALA A 46 -22.00 -16.61 10.77
N SER A 47 -21.77 -15.30 10.66
CA SER A 47 -22.48 -14.41 9.75
C SER A 47 -21.55 -13.30 9.28
N LEU A 48 -21.86 -12.73 8.10
CA LEU A 48 -21.15 -11.58 7.55
C LEU A 48 -21.84 -10.28 8.01
N PRO A 49 -21.08 -9.17 8.17
CA PRO A 49 -21.69 -7.88 8.47
C PRO A 49 -22.65 -7.41 7.38
N GLU A 50 -23.72 -6.71 7.79
CA GLU A 50 -24.64 -5.99 6.89
C GLU A 50 -23.89 -4.95 6.06
N ALA A 51 -24.30 -4.77 4.79
CA ALA A 51 -23.77 -3.72 3.94
C ALA A 51 -24.22 -2.36 4.46
N ARG A 52 -23.25 -1.52 4.84
CA ARG A 52 -23.48 -0.13 5.31
C ARG A 52 -22.50 0.87 4.72
N GLY A 53 -21.66 0.45 3.78
CA GLY A 53 -20.72 1.29 3.05
C GLY A 53 -21.23 1.74 1.69
N LEU A 54 -22.49 1.51 1.33
CA LEU A 54 -23.03 2.04 0.07
C LEU A 54 -22.81 3.57 0.02
N CYS A 55 -22.22 4.04 -1.06
CA CYS A 55 -21.95 5.46 -1.32
C CYS A 55 -23.06 6.02 -2.22
N PRO A 56 -23.96 6.87 -1.70
CA PRO A 56 -25.15 7.30 -2.44
C PRO A 56 -24.82 7.99 -3.76
N GLY A 57 -25.54 7.64 -4.83
CA GLY A 57 -25.46 8.25 -6.16
C GLY A 57 -24.16 7.97 -6.91
N LEU A 58 -23.35 7.00 -6.45
CA LEU A 58 -22.08 6.66 -7.08
C LEU A 58 -22.28 6.00 -8.45
N GLU A 59 -23.31 5.18 -8.58
CA GLU A 59 -23.70 4.46 -9.79
C GLU A 59 -23.95 5.37 -10.99
N ASP A 60 -24.39 6.61 -10.73
CA ASP A 60 -24.70 7.62 -11.76
C ASP A 60 -23.53 8.60 -11.98
N SER A 61 -22.43 8.46 -11.23
CA SER A 61 -21.31 9.40 -11.28
C SER A 61 -20.35 9.09 -12.44
N SER A 62 -20.03 10.11 -13.23
CA SER A 62 -18.95 10.06 -14.22
C SER A 62 -17.57 10.44 -13.64
N LYS A 63 -17.51 10.90 -12.39
CA LYS A 63 -16.28 11.35 -11.71
C LYS A 63 -15.59 10.17 -11.02
N PRO A 64 -14.25 10.24 -10.81
CA PRO A 64 -13.60 9.29 -9.93
C PRO A 64 -14.21 9.36 -8.51
N ALA A 65 -14.35 8.22 -7.86
CA ALA A 65 -14.75 8.16 -6.46
C ALA A 65 -13.58 8.64 -5.57
N LEU A 66 -13.86 9.44 -4.54
CA LEU A 66 -12.91 9.77 -3.47
C LEU A 66 -13.41 9.15 -2.16
N ILE A 67 -12.75 8.08 -1.75
CA ILE A 67 -13.05 7.30 -0.56
C ILE A 67 -12.19 7.82 0.58
N VAL A 68 -12.84 8.38 1.60
CA VAL A 68 -12.18 9.01 2.73
C VAL A 68 -12.49 8.23 3.99
N SER A 69 -11.45 7.71 4.65
CA SER A 69 -11.56 7.06 5.95
C SER A 69 -11.39 8.10 7.06
N HIS A 70 -12.49 8.62 7.58
CA HIS A 70 -12.51 9.70 8.57
C HIS A 70 -12.82 9.18 9.98
N VAL A 71 -12.09 9.69 10.96
CA VAL A 71 -12.42 9.55 12.40
C VAL A 71 -12.63 10.93 13.01
N ALA A 72 -13.37 11.04 14.11
CA ALA A 72 -13.68 12.32 14.74
C ALA A 72 -12.42 13.16 15.08
N ALA A 73 -11.30 12.50 15.39
CA ALA A 73 -10.02 13.16 15.68
C ALA A 73 -9.35 13.81 14.45
N ASP A 74 -9.79 13.52 13.23
CA ASP A 74 -9.28 14.15 12.01
C ASP A 74 -9.80 15.58 11.81
N GLY A 75 -10.85 15.97 12.54
CA GLY A 75 -11.42 17.32 12.51
C GLY A 75 -12.53 17.49 11.47
N GLU A 76 -12.66 18.69 10.90
CA GLU A 76 -13.76 18.99 9.99
C GLU A 76 -13.48 18.55 8.54
N THR A 77 -14.50 18.01 7.88
CA THR A 77 -14.44 17.55 6.48
C THR A 77 -14.80 18.63 5.46
N ALA A 78 -15.01 19.88 5.88
CA ALA A 78 -15.45 20.97 5.00
C ALA A 78 -14.52 21.22 3.81
N TRP A 79 -13.22 20.97 3.96
CA TRP A 79 -12.22 21.10 2.88
C TRP A 79 -12.49 20.13 1.71
N LEU A 80 -13.05 18.94 1.96
CA LEU A 80 -13.39 17.96 0.93
C LEU A 80 -14.49 18.46 -0.01
N LYS A 81 -15.39 19.31 0.48
CA LYS A 81 -16.48 19.86 -0.36
C LYS A 81 -15.94 20.62 -1.58
N ARG A 82 -14.77 21.26 -1.46
CA ARG A 82 -14.12 21.97 -2.57
C ARG A 82 -13.66 21.02 -3.70
N LEU A 83 -13.50 19.74 -3.39
CA LEU A 83 -13.09 18.70 -4.34
C LEU A 83 -14.28 18.04 -5.05
N SER A 84 -15.53 18.39 -4.70
CA SER A 84 -16.76 17.79 -5.25
C SER A 84 -16.97 18.07 -6.75
N SER A 85 -16.35 19.11 -7.31
CA SER A 85 -16.36 19.36 -8.76
C SER A 85 -15.56 18.30 -9.51
N LYS A 86 -14.52 17.75 -8.88
CA LYS A 86 -13.58 16.78 -9.47
C LYS A 86 -13.91 15.33 -9.10
N TYR A 87 -14.38 15.08 -7.88
CA TYR A 87 -14.62 13.73 -7.37
C TYR A 87 -16.06 13.53 -6.89
N HIS A 88 -16.50 12.27 -6.89
CA HIS A 88 -17.66 11.83 -6.13
C HIS A 88 -17.23 11.47 -4.70
N LEU A 89 -17.74 12.18 -3.70
CA LEU A 89 -17.24 12.06 -2.32
C LEU A 89 -17.93 10.91 -1.57
N CYS A 90 -17.16 9.95 -1.09
CA CYS A 90 -17.59 8.85 -0.23
C CYS A 90 -16.83 8.94 1.11
N ILE A 91 -17.38 9.72 2.05
CA ILE A 91 -16.73 10.03 3.33
C ILE A 91 -17.30 9.10 4.42
N TYR A 92 -16.47 8.18 4.91
CA TYR A 92 -16.86 7.20 5.91
C TYR A 92 -16.50 7.69 7.31
N GLU A 93 -17.45 7.56 8.22
CA GLU A 93 -17.28 7.88 9.63
C GLU A 93 -17.02 6.59 10.42
N VAL A 94 -15.74 6.32 10.69
CA VAL A 94 -15.22 5.01 11.11
C VAL A 94 -15.45 4.73 12.60
N ASP A 95 -15.24 5.74 13.45
CA ASP A 95 -15.30 5.64 14.91
C ASP A 95 -16.62 6.13 15.50
N ALA A 96 -17.57 6.49 14.65
CA ALA A 96 -18.84 6.99 15.12
C ALA A 96 -19.74 5.87 15.69
N PRO A 97 -20.61 6.21 16.66
CA PRO A 97 -21.42 5.21 17.36
C PRO A 97 -22.33 4.40 16.44
N ILE A 98 -22.62 3.17 16.85
CA ILE A 98 -23.58 2.31 16.14
C ILE A 98 -24.95 2.97 16.21
N ASP A 99 -25.44 3.41 15.05
CA ASP A 99 -26.77 3.95 14.86
C ASP A 99 -27.49 3.12 13.78
N PRO A 100 -28.58 2.40 14.12
CA PRO A 100 -29.31 1.59 13.15
C PRO A 100 -30.06 2.43 12.10
N THR A 101 -30.25 3.73 12.34
CA THR A 101 -30.91 4.65 11.39
C THR A 101 -29.95 5.10 10.28
N VAL A 102 -28.63 5.12 10.55
CA VAL A 102 -27.62 5.45 9.54
C VAL A 102 -27.28 4.20 8.73
N LYS A 103 -27.65 4.22 7.45
CA LYS A 103 -27.55 3.06 6.54
C LYS A 103 -26.36 3.11 5.58
N TYR A 104 -25.64 4.23 5.51
CA TYR A 104 -24.65 4.49 4.47
C TYR A 104 -23.33 5.00 5.06
N LEU A 105 -22.24 4.81 4.33
CA LEU A 105 -20.90 5.32 4.65
C LEU A 105 -20.45 5.00 6.10
N ARG A 106 -20.80 3.80 6.57
CA ARG A 106 -20.34 3.21 7.85
C ARG A 106 -19.46 2.00 7.60
N VAL A 107 -18.70 1.66 8.63
CA VAL A 107 -17.88 0.45 8.67
C VAL A 107 -18.45 -0.55 9.68
N PRO A 108 -18.21 -1.86 9.52
CA PRO A 108 -18.69 -2.87 10.46
C PRO A 108 -17.96 -2.84 11.81
N ALA A 109 -16.74 -2.29 11.86
CA ALA A 109 -15.98 -2.06 13.08
C ALA A 109 -14.87 -1.02 12.82
N ASN A 110 -14.47 -0.26 13.83
CA ASN A 110 -13.24 0.54 13.79
C ASN A 110 -12.03 -0.37 13.97
N ARG A 111 -11.44 -0.83 12.85
CA ARG A 111 -10.45 -1.89 12.83
C ARG A 111 -9.45 -1.72 11.67
N GLY A 112 -8.15 -1.80 11.95
CA GLY A 112 -7.13 -1.82 10.90
C GLY A 112 -6.99 -0.48 10.16
N HIS A 113 -7.26 0.62 10.87
CA HIS A 113 -7.20 1.99 10.38
C HIS A 113 -8.03 2.18 9.09
N GLU A 114 -7.48 2.82 8.07
CA GLU A 114 -8.16 3.12 6.80
C GLU A 114 -8.59 1.88 6.02
N SER A 115 -7.97 0.73 6.30
CA SER A 115 -8.20 -0.49 5.53
C SER A 115 -9.62 -1.03 5.64
N ILE A 116 -10.28 -0.89 6.80
CA ILE A 116 -11.67 -1.34 6.92
C ILE A 116 -12.62 -0.52 6.07
N THR A 117 -12.39 0.79 5.97
CA THR A 117 -13.13 1.68 5.07
C THR A 117 -12.97 1.23 3.63
N TYR A 118 -11.73 0.99 3.20
CA TYR A 118 -11.42 0.64 1.82
C TYR A 118 -12.04 -0.71 1.44
N LEU A 119 -11.91 -1.72 2.30
CA LEU A 119 -12.52 -3.03 2.09
C LEU A 119 -14.05 -2.95 2.11
N THR A 120 -14.63 -2.13 2.98
CA THR A 120 -16.08 -1.94 3.02
C THR A 120 -16.58 -1.27 1.75
N PHE A 121 -15.89 -0.26 1.23
CA PHE A 121 -16.20 0.35 -0.05
C PHE A 121 -16.14 -0.65 -1.20
N LEU A 122 -15.03 -1.40 -1.30
CA LEU A 122 -14.80 -2.37 -2.38
C LEU A 122 -15.85 -3.49 -2.38
N VAL A 123 -16.33 -3.91 -1.21
CA VAL A 123 -17.39 -4.93 -1.09
C VAL A 123 -18.76 -4.35 -1.43
N ASP A 124 -19.13 -3.25 -0.79
CA ASP A 124 -20.52 -2.77 -0.81
C ASP A 124 -20.84 -2.01 -2.11
N ASN A 125 -19.83 -1.43 -2.78
CA ASN A 125 -19.99 -0.66 -4.02
C ASN A 125 -19.39 -1.37 -5.24
N TYR A 126 -19.11 -2.67 -5.14
CA TYR A 126 -18.35 -3.44 -6.14
C TYR A 126 -18.84 -3.24 -7.59
N ASP A 127 -20.16 -3.22 -7.81
CA ASP A 127 -20.73 -3.05 -9.17
C ASP A 127 -20.74 -1.59 -9.63
N SER A 128 -20.76 -0.65 -8.69
CA SER A 128 -20.94 0.79 -8.91
C SER A 128 -19.63 1.57 -9.01
N ILE A 129 -18.47 0.89 -9.07
CA ILE A 129 -17.17 1.58 -9.20
C ILE A 129 -17.13 2.37 -10.53
N PRO A 130 -16.84 3.69 -10.49
CA PRO A 130 -16.81 4.52 -11.69
C PRO A 130 -15.71 4.12 -12.66
N GLN A 131 -15.96 4.28 -13.96
CA GLN A 131 -14.94 4.08 -15.00
C GLN A 131 -13.75 5.03 -14.87
N ALA A 132 -13.98 6.22 -14.31
CA ALA A 132 -12.94 7.20 -14.05
C ALA A 132 -11.98 6.80 -12.90
N GLY A 133 -12.26 5.69 -12.19
CA GLY A 133 -11.42 5.16 -11.11
C GLY A 133 -11.88 5.55 -9.71
N ALA A 134 -11.11 5.10 -8.71
CA ALA A 134 -11.34 5.33 -7.29
C ALA A 134 -10.04 5.74 -6.59
N VAL A 135 -10.11 6.75 -5.72
CA VAL A 135 -9.00 7.30 -4.94
C VAL A 135 -9.29 7.04 -3.47
N PHE A 136 -8.34 6.44 -2.74
CA PHE A 136 -8.47 6.05 -1.35
C PHE A 136 -7.49 6.87 -0.50
N ILE A 137 -8.00 7.54 0.54
CA ILE A 137 -7.21 8.40 1.45
C ILE A 137 -7.64 8.28 2.91
N HIS A 138 -6.81 8.75 3.83
CA HIS A 138 -7.22 9.00 5.22
C HIS A 138 -7.98 10.35 5.33
N GLY A 139 -8.69 10.56 6.45
CA GLY A 139 -9.58 11.72 6.64
C GLY A 139 -8.89 13.05 6.91
N ASN A 140 -7.74 13.02 7.57
CA ASN A 140 -7.05 14.25 7.95
C ASN A 140 -6.49 15.04 6.75
N ARG A 141 -6.68 16.37 6.73
CA ARG A 141 -6.12 17.24 5.69
C ARG A 141 -4.59 17.35 5.76
N PHE A 142 -4.04 17.46 6.97
CA PHE A 142 -2.60 17.69 7.17
C PHE A 142 -1.96 16.52 7.90
N GLN A 143 -1.16 15.72 7.19
CA GLN A 143 -0.49 14.55 7.76
C GLN A 143 0.89 14.34 7.18
N TRP A 144 1.82 13.85 8.01
CA TRP A 144 3.22 13.62 7.62
C TRP A 144 3.38 12.76 6.37
N HIS A 145 2.37 11.95 6.01
CA HIS A 145 2.41 11.07 4.86
C HIS A 145 1.73 11.60 3.59
N ASN A 146 1.31 12.87 3.59
CA ASN A 146 0.94 13.60 2.38
C ASN A 146 2.20 14.15 1.71
N ASP A 147 2.35 13.89 0.41
CA ASP A 147 3.58 14.15 -0.34
C ASP A 147 3.62 15.57 -0.96
N ASP A 148 3.06 16.52 -0.22
CA ASP A 148 3.01 17.95 -0.52
C ASP A 148 3.97 18.70 0.44
N PRO A 149 4.61 19.81 0.02
CA PRO A 149 5.52 20.57 0.89
C PRO A 149 4.91 21.07 2.21
N LEU A 150 3.59 21.29 2.24
CA LEU A 150 2.84 21.67 3.44
C LEU A 150 2.09 20.49 4.07
N TYR A 151 2.32 19.28 3.58
CA TYR A 151 1.63 18.05 4.01
C TYR A 151 0.10 18.12 3.79
N ASP A 152 -0.36 18.94 2.84
CA ASP A 152 -1.78 19.16 2.59
C ASP A 152 -2.34 18.17 1.56
N ASN A 153 -3.28 17.34 2.01
CA ASN A 153 -3.98 16.38 1.16
C ASN A 153 -4.93 17.10 0.18
N ALA A 154 -5.48 18.26 0.54
CA ALA A 154 -6.34 19.02 -0.35
C ALA A 154 -5.59 19.48 -1.60
N ALA A 155 -4.33 19.95 -1.42
CA ALA A 155 -3.43 20.32 -2.51
C ALA A 155 -3.14 19.12 -3.42
N SER A 156 -2.74 18.01 -2.80
CA SER A 156 -2.40 16.76 -3.49
C SER A 156 -3.57 16.27 -4.33
N LEU A 157 -4.77 16.20 -3.76
CA LEU A 157 -5.98 15.73 -4.45
C LEU A 157 -6.47 16.69 -5.54
N ALA A 158 -6.34 18.00 -5.33
CA ALA A 158 -6.63 19.01 -6.35
C ALA A 158 -5.70 18.86 -7.57
N ALA A 159 -4.42 18.60 -7.34
CA ALA A 159 -3.41 18.41 -8.38
C ALA A 159 -3.43 17.02 -9.04
N LEU A 160 -3.93 15.98 -8.35
CA LEU A 160 -3.86 14.58 -8.81
C LEU A 160 -4.48 14.37 -10.20
N ASN A 161 -3.70 13.92 -11.17
CA ASN A 161 -4.15 13.54 -12.49
C ASN A 161 -4.52 12.05 -12.51
N VAL A 162 -5.79 11.74 -12.21
CA VAL A 162 -6.29 10.35 -12.13
C VAL A 162 -6.08 9.56 -13.44
N PRO A 163 -6.44 10.06 -14.63
CA PRO A 163 -6.18 9.33 -15.88
C PRO A 163 -4.70 8.99 -16.09
N SER A 164 -3.81 9.96 -15.86
CA SER A 164 -2.36 9.75 -15.99
C SER A 164 -1.84 8.74 -14.97
N ALA A 165 -2.29 8.83 -13.71
CA ALA A 165 -1.92 7.91 -12.64
C ALA A 165 -2.26 6.45 -12.98
N LEU A 166 -3.41 6.22 -13.60
CA LEU A 166 -3.92 4.88 -13.92
C LEU A 166 -3.37 4.31 -15.24
N SER A 167 -2.80 5.14 -16.10
CA SER A 167 -2.44 4.76 -17.49
C SER A 167 -1.48 3.57 -17.61
N ALA A 168 -0.56 3.37 -16.66
CA ALA A 168 0.49 2.36 -16.77
C ALA A 168 0.06 0.96 -16.30
N THR A 169 -0.61 0.88 -15.15
CA THR A 169 -0.90 -0.37 -14.45
C THR A 169 -2.34 -0.43 -13.92
N GLY A 170 -3.12 0.63 -14.04
CA GLY A 170 -4.43 0.75 -13.40
C GLY A 170 -4.35 0.92 -11.88
N TYR A 171 -3.16 1.20 -11.31
CA TYR A 171 -2.92 1.46 -9.89
C TYR A 171 -1.74 2.40 -9.67
N HIS A 172 -1.84 3.31 -8.70
CA HIS A 172 -0.69 4.09 -8.24
C HIS A 172 -0.83 4.49 -6.76
N ASN A 173 0.24 4.37 -5.97
CA ASN A 173 0.30 4.98 -4.63
C ASN A 173 0.43 6.50 -4.77
N LEU A 174 -0.25 7.31 -3.95
CA LEU A 174 -0.23 8.77 -4.07
C LEU A 174 1.10 9.39 -3.61
N ARG A 175 1.92 8.64 -2.87
CA ARG A 175 3.22 9.10 -2.37
C ARG A 175 4.33 8.78 -3.36
N CYS A 176 5.13 9.79 -3.71
CA CYS A 176 6.29 9.68 -4.58
C CYS A 176 7.61 9.55 -3.83
N ASP A 177 7.78 10.21 -2.68
CA ASP A 177 9.01 10.15 -1.90
C ASP A 177 9.21 8.80 -1.18
N TRP A 178 10.41 8.23 -1.33
CA TRP A 178 10.76 6.89 -0.82
C TRP A 178 11.23 6.86 0.64
N SER A 179 11.37 8.01 1.31
CA SER A 179 12.01 8.12 2.64
C SER A 179 11.31 7.34 3.74
N ALA A 180 10.02 7.03 3.59
CA ALA A 180 9.23 6.23 4.55
C ALA A 180 8.87 4.81 4.05
N GLY A 181 9.21 4.47 2.80
CA GLY A 181 8.81 3.22 2.14
C GLY A 181 9.82 2.07 2.29
N THR A 182 9.67 1.06 1.43
CA THR A 182 10.60 -0.08 1.26
C THR A 182 11.22 -0.14 -0.15
N CYS A 183 10.98 0.86 -0.98
CA CYS A 183 11.57 0.98 -2.31
C CYS A 183 13.11 1.02 -2.30
N PRO A 184 13.79 1.78 -1.41
CA PRO A 184 15.25 1.76 -1.36
C PRO A 184 15.78 0.37 -0.98
N LYS A 185 16.79 -0.13 -1.71
CA LYS A 185 17.35 -1.47 -1.50
C LYS A 185 17.92 -1.69 -0.09
N ASP A 186 18.36 -0.61 0.53
CA ASP A 186 18.97 -0.44 1.85
C ASP A 186 17.96 -0.07 2.96
N SER A 187 16.67 0.09 2.65
CA SER A 187 15.67 0.61 3.61
C SER A 187 15.23 -0.37 4.70
N ALA A 188 15.24 -1.68 4.42
CA ALA A 188 14.90 -2.72 5.39
C ALA A 188 15.32 -4.11 4.90
N PRO A 189 15.60 -5.05 5.83
CA PRO A 189 15.74 -6.46 5.48
C PRO A 189 14.44 -7.03 4.92
N ALA A 190 14.53 -8.14 4.17
CA ALA A 190 13.35 -8.83 3.65
C ALA A 190 12.41 -9.27 4.80
N GLN A 191 11.11 -9.13 4.60
CA GLN A 191 10.10 -9.40 5.64
C GLN A 191 10.15 -10.85 6.15
N GLY A 192 10.53 -11.80 5.28
CA GLY A 192 10.74 -13.21 5.65
C GLY A 192 12.09 -13.54 6.31
N SER A 193 12.99 -12.56 6.50
CA SER A 193 14.35 -12.79 6.97
C SER A 193 14.43 -13.13 8.46
N LEU A 194 15.55 -13.78 8.85
CA LEU A 194 15.85 -14.02 10.26
C LEU A 194 16.08 -12.70 11.01
N GLU A 195 16.72 -11.72 10.37
CA GLU A 195 16.97 -10.40 10.95
C GLU A 195 15.65 -9.70 11.31
N THR A 196 14.68 -9.68 10.39
CA THR A 196 13.33 -9.14 10.67
C THR A 196 12.67 -9.85 11.84
N THR A 197 12.80 -11.16 11.92
CA THR A 197 12.28 -11.95 13.05
C THR A 197 12.94 -11.53 14.37
N PHE A 198 14.26 -11.46 14.42
CA PHE A 198 14.99 -11.01 15.61
C PHE A 198 14.65 -9.56 16.00
N ASN A 199 14.58 -8.66 15.03
CA ASN A 199 14.19 -7.26 15.26
C ASN A 199 12.78 -7.15 15.84
N SER A 200 11.83 -7.99 15.43
CA SER A 200 10.48 -8.01 16.01
C SER A 200 10.45 -8.44 17.48
N ILE A 201 11.39 -9.31 17.90
CA ILE A 201 11.51 -9.77 19.29
C ILE A 201 12.22 -8.72 20.15
N LEU A 202 13.27 -8.08 19.62
CA LEU A 202 14.05 -7.07 20.34
C LEU A 202 13.37 -5.70 20.39
N GLN A 203 12.51 -5.39 19.42
CA GLN A 203 11.80 -4.11 19.29
C GLN A 203 10.28 -4.32 19.15
N PRO A 204 9.61 -4.93 20.13
CA PRO A 204 8.18 -5.22 20.05
C PRO A 204 7.29 -3.95 19.98
N TRP A 205 7.82 -2.79 20.36
CA TRP A 205 7.14 -1.49 20.22
C TRP A 205 7.20 -0.92 18.80
N SER A 206 8.07 -1.46 17.93
CA SER A 206 8.19 -1.02 16.54
C SER A 206 7.09 -1.68 15.70
N ALA A 207 6.04 -0.91 15.39
CA ALA A 207 4.97 -1.40 14.53
C ALA A 207 5.50 -1.91 13.18
N ARG A 208 6.55 -1.28 12.63
CA ARG A 208 7.21 -1.73 11.41
C ARG A 208 7.82 -3.12 11.59
N SER A 209 8.72 -3.30 12.55
CA SER A 209 9.43 -4.56 12.78
C SER A 209 8.47 -5.73 13.03
N VAL A 210 7.43 -5.50 13.84
CA VAL A 210 6.41 -6.52 14.15
C VAL A 210 5.53 -6.82 12.93
N SER A 211 5.11 -5.80 12.17
CA SER A 211 4.30 -6.01 10.95
C SER A 211 5.06 -6.73 9.84
N ASP A 212 6.33 -6.37 9.64
CA ASP A 212 7.18 -6.99 8.63
C ASP A 212 7.40 -8.48 8.96
N ALA A 213 7.64 -8.83 10.23
CA ALA A 213 7.76 -10.23 10.65
C ALA A 213 6.45 -11.04 10.55
N ALA A 214 5.29 -10.38 10.68
CA ALA A 214 3.98 -11.03 10.57
C ALA A 214 3.55 -11.30 9.11
N MET A 215 4.05 -10.51 8.16
CA MET A 215 3.61 -10.51 6.76
C MET A 215 3.75 -11.87 6.05
N PRO A 216 4.86 -12.63 6.16
CA PRO A 216 4.98 -13.93 5.47
C PRO A 216 3.88 -14.92 5.87
N LYS A 217 3.49 -14.95 7.16
CA LYS A 217 2.40 -15.79 7.64
C LYS A 217 1.07 -15.26 7.14
N ALA A 218 0.83 -13.95 7.24
CA ALA A 218 -0.41 -13.33 6.77
C ALA A 218 -0.65 -13.63 5.28
N PHE A 219 0.35 -13.46 4.42
CA PHE A 219 0.22 -13.73 2.98
C PHE A 219 -0.02 -15.21 2.71
N ALA A 220 0.69 -16.10 3.38
CA ALA A 220 0.47 -17.54 3.21
C ALA A 220 -0.96 -17.96 3.59
N VAL A 221 -1.53 -17.36 4.64
CA VAL A 221 -2.91 -17.60 5.04
C VAL A 221 -3.92 -16.96 4.07
N LEU A 222 -3.71 -15.69 3.70
CA LEU A 222 -4.60 -14.96 2.81
C LEU A 222 -4.71 -15.60 1.43
N PHE A 223 -3.59 -15.98 0.82
CA PHE A 223 -3.56 -16.53 -0.53
C PHE A 223 -3.67 -18.05 -0.58
N GLY A 224 -3.29 -18.75 0.50
CA GLY A 224 -3.30 -20.21 0.59
C GLY A 224 -4.53 -20.82 1.28
N GLY A 225 -5.25 -20.04 2.10
CA GLY A 225 -6.46 -20.48 2.81
C GLY A 225 -6.27 -21.78 3.60
N ASP A 226 -7.32 -22.60 3.64
CA ASP A 226 -7.33 -23.89 4.33
C ASP A 226 -6.28 -24.89 3.79
N GLU A 227 -5.94 -24.82 2.51
CA GLU A 227 -4.97 -25.76 1.93
C GLU A 227 -3.56 -25.54 2.50
N TYR A 228 -3.17 -24.27 2.68
CA TYR A 228 -1.93 -23.93 3.37
C TYR A 228 -1.97 -24.41 4.83
N LEU A 229 -3.10 -24.19 5.52
CA LEU A 229 -3.26 -24.58 6.92
C LEU A 229 -3.21 -26.10 7.13
N LYS A 230 -3.76 -26.89 6.20
CA LYS A 230 -3.81 -28.36 6.29
C LYS A 230 -2.50 -29.02 5.87
N ASN A 231 -1.88 -28.54 4.80
CA ASN A 231 -0.79 -29.26 4.13
C ASN A 231 0.60 -28.67 4.39
N GLY A 232 0.69 -27.47 4.98
CA GLY A 232 1.96 -26.77 5.22
C GLY A 232 2.75 -26.45 3.95
N LYS A 233 2.17 -26.65 2.75
CA LYS A 233 2.83 -26.43 1.48
C LYS A 233 2.94 -24.93 1.25
N SER A 234 4.16 -24.42 1.39
CA SER A 234 4.47 -22.98 1.38
C SER A 234 5.09 -22.49 0.08
N LYS A 235 5.42 -23.40 -0.85
CA LYS A 235 6.18 -23.06 -2.07
C LYS A 235 5.38 -22.08 -2.93
N GLY A 236 5.87 -20.85 -3.03
CA GLY A 236 5.22 -19.77 -3.76
C GLY A 236 4.02 -19.13 -3.03
N LEU A 237 3.73 -19.47 -1.79
CA LEU A 237 2.69 -18.80 -0.97
C LEU A 237 3.32 -17.97 0.15
N LYS A 238 4.35 -18.49 0.78
CA LYS A 238 5.07 -17.84 1.88
C LYS A 238 6.28 -17.11 1.34
N LEU A 239 6.41 -15.84 1.71
CA LEU A 239 7.55 -15.01 1.35
C LEU A 239 8.88 -15.64 1.79
N GLY A 240 9.83 -15.71 0.84
CA GLY A 240 11.17 -16.23 1.06
C GLY A 240 12.01 -15.36 2.00
N ARG A 241 13.07 -15.94 2.57
CA ARG A 241 13.95 -15.24 3.52
C ARG A 241 14.75 -14.08 2.90
N GLY A 242 14.98 -14.12 1.59
CA GLY A 242 15.72 -13.11 0.82
C GLY A 242 14.86 -12.36 -0.19
N ASP A 243 13.53 -12.39 -0.01
CA ASP A 243 12.57 -11.90 -0.99
C ASP A 243 11.81 -10.70 -0.37
N PRO A 244 12.32 -9.47 -0.53
CA PRO A 244 11.66 -8.30 0.01
C PRO A 244 10.46 -7.91 -0.86
N VAL A 245 9.32 -7.64 -0.24
CA VAL A 245 8.22 -6.89 -0.88
C VAL A 245 8.51 -5.41 -0.73
N ARG A 246 8.51 -4.68 -1.85
CA ARG A 246 8.84 -3.27 -1.93
C ARG A 246 7.61 -2.46 -2.30
N ALA A 247 7.42 -1.35 -1.60
CA ALA A 247 6.32 -0.44 -1.84
C ALA A 247 6.70 0.98 -1.41
N GLN A 248 6.09 1.97 -2.07
CA GLN A 248 5.97 3.31 -1.52
C GLN A 248 5.18 3.25 -0.21
N CYS A 249 5.45 4.18 0.72
CA CYS A 249 4.76 4.13 2.01
C CYS A 249 3.27 4.37 1.85
N CYS A 250 2.53 3.75 2.78
CA CYS A 250 1.24 4.19 3.27
C CYS A 250 0.10 3.76 2.33
N ALA A 251 -1.14 3.79 2.81
CA ALA A 251 -2.28 3.22 2.08
C ALA A 251 -3.09 4.26 1.30
N GLN A 252 -2.47 5.35 0.82
CA GLN A 252 -3.15 6.29 -0.06
C GLN A 252 -2.86 5.93 -1.52
N PHE A 253 -3.89 5.63 -2.31
CA PHE A 253 -3.69 5.16 -3.68
C PHE A 253 -4.88 5.49 -4.58
N VAL A 254 -4.66 5.38 -5.88
CA VAL A 254 -5.68 5.45 -6.92
C VAL A 254 -5.70 4.14 -7.70
N VAL A 255 -6.88 3.67 -8.07
CA VAL A 255 -7.09 2.39 -8.75
C VAL A 255 -8.20 2.49 -9.80
N SER A 256 -8.03 1.78 -10.90
CA SER A 256 -9.00 1.66 -12.00
C SER A 256 -10.11 0.66 -11.66
N LYS A 257 -11.27 0.79 -12.32
CA LYS A 257 -12.37 -0.17 -12.20
C LYS A 257 -11.91 -1.57 -12.59
N GLU A 258 -11.17 -1.68 -13.68
CA GLU A 258 -10.63 -2.94 -14.21
C GLU A 258 -9.68 -3.61 -13.22
N ALA A 259 -8.83 -2.84 -12.53
CA ALA A 259 -7.93 -3.37 -11.52
C ALA A 259 -8.69 -3.89 -10.30
N VAL A 260 -9.78 -3.25 -9.89
CA VAL A 260 -10.65 -3.78 -8.83
C VAL A 260 -11.34 -5.06 -9.27
N HIS A 261 -11.92 -5.09 -10.48
CA HIS A 261 -12.65 -6.25 -10.99
C HIS A 261 -11.79 -7.44 -11.40
N ARG A 262 -10.46 -7.34 -11.31
CA ARG A 262 -9.57 -8.51 -11.39
C ARG A 262 -9.71 -9.45 -10.18
N HIS A 263 -10.25 -8.96 -9.08
CA HIS A 263 -10.60 -9.78 -7.92
C HIS A 263 -12.11 -9.75 -7.71
N THR A 264 -12.67 -10.91 -7.39
CA THR A 264 -14.10 -11.07 -7.11
C THR A 264 -14.52 -10.32 -5.85
N ARG A 265 -15.82 -10.01 -5.74
CA ARG A 265 -16.39 -9.43 -4.51
C ARG A 265 -16.09 -10.31 -3.30
N GLU A 266 -16.16 -11.62 -3.47
CA GLU A 266 -15.92 -12.62 -2.44
C GLU A 266 -14.48 -12.59 -1.91
N GLU A 267 -13.49 -12.25 -2.74
CA GLU A 267 -12.11 -12.04 -2.31
C GLU A 267 -11.97 -10.82 -1.40
N TYR A 268 -12.66 -9.72 -1.72
CA TYR A 268 -12.70 -8.54 -0.84
C TYR A 268 -13.45 -8.82 0.45
N VAL A 269 -14.54 -9.59 0.40
CA VAL A 269 -15.23 -10.09 1.60
C VAL A 269 -14.29 -10.95 2.44
N ALA A 270 -13.56 -11.88 1.84
CA ALA A 270 -12.61 -12.73 2.54
C ALA A 270 -11.49 -11.91 3.19
N LEU A 271 -10.96 -10.90 2.50
CA LEU A 271 -9.93 -10.01 3.04
C LEU A 271 -10.47 -9.14 4.20
N ARG A 272 -11.71 -8.63 4.08
CA ARG A 272 -12.42 -7.92 5.17
C ARG A 272 -12.62 -8.84 6.38
N GLN A 273 -13.02 -10.07 6.16
CA GLN A 273 -13.21 -11.04 7.23
C GLN A 273 -11.90 -11.47 7.87
N TRP A 274 -10.79 -11.58 7.12
CA TRP A 274 -9.48 -11.82 7.74
C TRP A 274 -9.12 -10.72 8.75
N LEU A 275 -9.45 -9.47 8.43
CA LEU A 275 -9.23 -8.33 9.31
C LEU A 275 -10.14 -8.36 10.56
N LEU A 276 -11.43 -8.68 10.37
CA LEU A 276 -12.45 -8.71 11.41
C LEU A 276 -12.37 -9.96 12.31
N ASP A 277 -12.01 -11.13 11.79
CA ASP A 277 -11.88 -12.37 12.55
C ASP A 277 -10.73 -12.29 13.58
N GLY A 278 -9.79 -11.38 13.37
CA GLY A 278 -8.70 -11.06 14.30
C GLY A 278 -9.09 -10.09 15.42
N TYR A 279 -10.31 -9.54 15.35
CA TYR A 279 -10.87 -8.59 16.31
C TYR A 279 -11.62 -9.29 17.45
N GLY A 280 -11.79 -8.61 18.59
CA GLY A 280 -12.53 -9.15 19.74
C GLY A 280 -11.83 -10.32 20.46
N MET A 281 -12.51 -11.03 21.36
CA MET A 281 -11.89 -12.08 22.20
C MET A 281 -11.53 -13.38 21.46
N SER A 282 -11.90 -13.53 20.18
CA SER A 282 -11.57 -14.70 19.38
C SER A 282 -10.05 -14.87 19.24
N ARG A 283 -9.55 -16.09 19.42
CA ARG A 283 -8.14 -16.47 19.24
C ARG A 283 -7.92 -17.14 17.87
N ASN A 284 -8.49 -16.59 16.80
CA ASN A 284 -8.19 -17.10 15.46
C ASN A 284 -6.75 -16.73 15.10
N SER A 285 -5.82 -17.66 15.30
CA SER A 285 -4.39 -17.48 15.05
C SER A 285 -4.04 -17.35 13.56
N ASN A 286 -5.01 -17.54 12.67
CA ASN A 286 -4.90 -17.39 11.22
C ASN A 286 -5.51 -16.06 10.74
N ALA A 287 -6.25 -15.33 11.58
CA ALA A 287 -6.76 -14.02 11.25
C ALA A 287 -5.70 -12.93 11.44
N ALA A 288 -6.08 -11.68 11.15
CA ALA A 288 -5.20 -10.53 11.30
C ALA A 288 -4.72 -10.35 12.75
N PRO A 289 -3.48 -9.83 12.96
CA PRO A 289 -2.98 -9.50 14.30
C PRO A 289 -3.94 -8.55 15.04
N ARG A 290 -4.13 -8.76 16.36
CA ARG A 290 -5.07 -7.97 17.18
C ARG A 290 -4.75 -6.47 17.21
N ASP A 291 -3.48 -6.12 17.07
CA ASP A 291 -3.04 -4.73 16.99
C ASP A 291 -3.39 -4.15 15.60
N ASP A 292 -4.14 -3.05 15.62
CA ASP A 292 -4.61 -2.34 14.43
C ASP A 292 -3.49 -1.76 13.58
N ARG A 293 -2.42 -1.27 14.21
CA ARG A 293 -1.26 -0.73 13.50
C ARG A 293 -0.55 -1.83 12.74
N ILE A 294 -0.47 -3.03 13.33
CA ILE A 294 0.15 -4.19 12.69
C ILE A 294 -0.71 -4.70 11.54
N ALA A 295 -2.01 -4.90 11.76
CA ALA A 295 -2.91 -5.39 10.73
C ALA A 295 -3.04 -4.43 9.54
N GLY A 296 -3.21 -3.12 9.81
CA GLY A 296 -3.26 -2.07 8.79
C GLY A 296 -1.98 -2.02 7.96
N ARG A 297 -0.80 -2.14 8.61
CA ARG A 297 0.48 -2.21 7.89
C ARG A 297 0.60 -3.45 7.02
N VAL A 298 0.10 -4.62 7.44
CA VAL A 298 0.08 -5.80 6.55
C VAL A 298 -0.77 -5.53 5.31
N LEU A 299 -1.95 -4.93 5.48
CA LEU A 299 -2.84 -4.57 4.36
C LEU A 299 -2.24 -3.49 3.45
N SER A 300 -1.45 -2.54 3.98
CA SER A 300 -0.81 -1.51 3.14
C SER A 300 0.14 -2.11 2.08
N TYR A 301 0.73 -3.28 2.34
CA TYR A 301 1.53 -3.99 1.33
C TYR A 301 0.69 -4.84 0.37
N LEU A 302 -0.59 -5.09 0.65
CA LEU A 302 -1.42 -5.89 -0.26
C LEU A 302 -1.97 -5.07 -1.42
N TRP A 303 -2.19 -3.77 -1.27
CA TRP A 303 -2.89 -2.98 -2.29
C TRP A 303 -2.24 -3.06 -3.68
N HIS A 304 -0.92 -2.86 -3.76
CA HIS A 304 -0.21 -2.98 -5.03
C HIS A 304 -0.14 -4.43 -5.54
N ILE A 305 -0.14 -5.43 -4.66
CA ILE A 305 -0.20 -6.85 -5.04
C ILE A 305 -1.52 -7.19 -5.72
N LEU A 306 -2.63 -6.68 -5.18
CA LEU A 306 -3.97 -6.88 -5.76
C LEU A 306 -4.11 -6.12 -7.08
N PHE A 307 -3.69 -4.85 -7.09
CA PHE A 307 -4.06 -3.93 -8.16
C PHE A 307 -3.01 -3.72 -9.24
N ILE A 308 -1.81 -4.27 -9.15
CA ILE A 308 -0.86 -4.26 -10.27
C ILE A 308 -1.03 -5.54 -11.11
N PRO A 309 -1.25 -5.44 -12.43
CA PRO A 309 -1.53 -6.59 -13.29
C PRO A 309 -0.33 -7.52 -13.40
N GLN A 310 -0.59 -8.82 -13.51
CA GLN A 310 0.42 -9.87 -13.65
C GLN A 310 0.20 -10.62 -14.97
N HIS A 311 1.28 -10.94 -15.71
CA HIS A 311 1.15 -11.51 -17.06
C HIS A 311 0.82 -13.01 -17.10
N HIS A 312 1.18 -13.79 -16.07
CA HIS A 312 1.14 -15.26 -16.12
C HIS A 312 0.37 -15.90 -14.95
N GLY A 313 -0.59 -15.18 -14.37
CA GLY A 313 -1.43 -15.67 -13.27
C GLY A 313 -0.71 -15.89 -11.94
N ARG A 314 0.63 -15.82 -11.89
CA ARG A 314 1.43 -15.75 -10.67
C ARG A 314 2.05 -14.36 -10.59
N VAL A 315 2.26 -13.88 -9.37
CA VAL A 315 2.98 -12.64 -9.09
C VAL A 315 4.46 -12.89 -9.26
N ASP A 316 5.11 -12.18 -10.18
CA ASP A 316 6.56 -12.08 -10.22
C ASP A 316 6.99 -10.98 -9.26
N LEU A 317 7.69 -11.34 -8.18
CA LEU A 317 8.05 -10.40 -7.13
C LEU A 317 9.00 -9.30 -7.62
N ASP A 318 9.92 -9.60 -8.55
CA ASP A 318 10.88 -8.61 -9.02
C ASP A 318 10.17 -7.60 -9.93
N GLN A 319 9.26 -8.06 -10.80
CA GLN A 319 8.42 -7.19 -11.62
C GLN A 319 7.47 -6.34 -10.77
N LEU A 320 6.80 -6.95 -9.77
CA LEU A 320 5.91 -6.24 -8.84
C LEU A 320 6.67 -5.12 -8.12
N ASN A 321 7.86 -5.42 -7.59
CA ASN A 321 8.69 -4.47 -6.86
C ASN A 321 9.12 -3.29 -7.73
N GLU A 322 9.45 -3.55 -9.00
CA GLU A 322 9.79 -2.49 -9.97
C GLU A 322 8.59 -1.58 -10.24
N GLN A 323 7.42 -2.16 -10.47
CA GLN A 323 6.20 -1.41 -10.78
C GLN A 323 5.63 -0.65 -9.56
N ALA A 324 5.80 -1.18 -8.36
CA ALA A 324 5.35 -0.55 -7.11
C ALA A 324 6.30 0.56 -6.60
N CYS A 325 7.47 0.70 -7.21
CA CYS A 325 8.50 1.66 -6.83
C CYS A 325 9.01 2.47 -8.04
N PRO A 326 8.16 3.29 -8.67
CA PRO A 326 8.60 4.24 -9.69
C PRO A 326 9.54 5.27 -9.09
N SER A 327 10.45 5.83 -9.91
CA SER A 327 11.32 6.92 -9.48
C SER A 327 10.48 8.11 -9.00
N ALA A 328 11.01 8.90 -8.05
CA ALA A 328 10.30 10.07 -7.54
C ALA A 328 9.93 11.04 -8.67
N SER A 329 10.83 11.25 -9.64
CA SER A 329 10.59 12.11 -10.82
C SER A 329 9.41 11.62 -11.66
N ASP A 330 9.39 10.34 -12.00
CA ASP A 330 8.31 9.76 -12.82
C ASP A 330 6.98 9.82 -12.08
N CYS A 331 6.99 9.55 -10.77
CA CYS A 331 5.80 9.61 -9.93
C CYS A 331 5.23 11.03 -9.87
N TYR A 332 6.04 12.05 -9.55
CA TYR A 332 5.54 13.44 -9.45
C TYR A 332 5.07 13.98 -10.80
N CYS A 333 5.76 13.63 -11.89
CA CYS A 333 5.33 13.97 -13.25
C CYS A 333 3.97 13.33 -13.57
N ARG A 334 3.82 12.02 -13.31
CA ARG A 334 2.61 11.27 -13.63
C ARG A 334 1.42 11.70 -12.79
N LEU A 335 1.59 11.80 -11.47
CA LEU A 335 0.50 12.10 -10.54
C LEU A 335 0.13 13.58 -10.52
N TYR A 336 1.11 14.48 -10.57
CA TYR A 336 0.91 15.89 -10.25
C TYR A 336 1.37 16.84 -11.36
N GLY A 337 1.80 16.33 -12.51
CA GLY A 337 2.28 17.14 -13.64
C GLY A 337 3.63 17.83 -13.40
N LYS A 338 4.31 17.52 -12.31
CA LYS A 338 5.58 18.16 -11.92
C LYS A 338 6.78 17.44 -12.57
N CYS A 339 6.95 17.62 -13.88
CA CYS A 339 7.93 16.87 -14.68
C CYS A 339 9.34 17.47 -14.78
N LYS A 340 9.55 18.70 -14.27
CA LYS A 340 10.83 19.43 -14.36
C LYS A 340 11.52 19.58 -13.01
N LEU A 341 11.34 18.59 -12.13
CA LEU A 341 11.91 18.60 -10.79
C LEU A 341 13.37 18.14 -10.81
N SER A 342 14.17 18.69 -9.90
CA SER A 342 15.51 18.16 -9.62
C SER A 342 15.39 17.00 -8.63
N CYS A 343 15.66 15.79 -9.10
CA CYS A 343 15.42 14.56 -8.34
C CYS A 343 16.62 13.61 -8.38
N ASN A 344 16.72 12.77 -7.35
CA ASN A 344 17.35 11.48 -7.47
C ASN A 344 16.26 10.39 -7.57
N ASN A 345 16.63 9.12 -7.61
CA ASN A 345 15.66 8.03 -7.72
C ASN A 345 14.65 7.98 -6.55
N ARG A 346 15.04 8.47 -5.37
CA ARG A 346 14.29 8.35 -4.10
C ARG A 346 13.39 9.55 -3.81
N ALA A 347 13.81 10.74 -4.19
CA ALA A 347 13.19 12.00 -3.78
C ALA A 347 13.46 13.14 -4.77
N CYS A 348 12.61 14.16 -4.72
CA CYS A 348 12.77 15.41 -5.47
C CYS A 348 12.97 16.59 -4.51
N TYR A 349 13.93 17.45 -4.83
CA TYR A 349 14.26 18.60 -3.97
C TYR A 349 13.05 19.54 -3.81
N GLY A 350 12.76 19.92 -2.57
CA GLY A 350 11.68 20.86 -2.22
C GLY A 350 10.26 20.30 -2.33
N GLN A 351 10.05 19.02 -2.67
CA GLN A 351 8.70 18.44 -2.74
C GLN A 351 8.23 17.85 -1.42
N TYR A 352 9.12 17.18 -0.69
CA TYR A 352 8.78 16.54 0.57
C TYR A 352 10.02 16.40 1.45
N ARG A 353 9.81 16.42 2.76
CA ARG A 353 10.81 16.03 3.76
C ARG A 353 10.10 15.20 4.82
N LEU A 354 10.67 14.08 5.25
CA LEU A 354 10.11 13.32 6.35
C LEU A 354 10.24 14.14 7.64
N PRO A 355 9.14 14.51 8.33
CA PRO A 355 9.23 15.29 9.55
C PRO A 355 9.81 14.43 10.68
N PRO A 356 10.52 15.03 11.65
CA PRO A 356 11.00 14.32 12.83
C PRO A 356 9.88 13.54 13.51
N ASN A 357 10.16 12.30 13.91
CA ASN A 357 9.20 11.40 14.56
C ASN A 357 7.89 11.17 13.77
N MET A 358 7.88 11.46 12.46
CA MET A 358 6.68 11.34 11.61
C MET A 358 5.47 12.09 12.19
N ARG A 359 5.69 13.28 12.77
CA ARG A 359 4.65 14.10 13.37
C ARG A 359 4.78 15.55 12.94
N LEU A 360 3.65 16.18 12.61
CA LEU A 360 3.56 17.61 12.35
C LEU A 360 3.37 18.37 13.68
N PRO A 361 3.78 19.65 13.76
CA PRO A 361 3.45 20.50 14.90
C PRO A 361 1.94 20.53 15.18
N ASP A 362 1.56 20.59 16.46
CA ASP A 362 0.14 20.48 16.86
C ASP A 362 -0.73 21.63 16.31
N ASN A 363 -0.13 22.81 16.11
CA ASN A 363 -0.80 23.98 15.53
C ASN A 363 -0.68 24.07 13.98
N TRP A 364 -0.18 23.03 13.30
CA TRP A 364 0.07 23.08 11.86
C TRP A 364 -1.21 23.35 11.05
N ALA A 365 -2.31 22.72 11.42
CA ALA A 365 -3.60 22.92 10.75
C ALA A 365 -4.12 24.35 10.91
N ASP A 366 -3.92 24.97 12.08
CA ASP A 366 -4.33 26.36 12.33
C ASP A 366 -3.48 27.35 11.52
N LEU A 367 -2.18 27.07 11.38
CA LEU A 367 -1.25 27.90 10.62
C LEU A 367 -1.53 27.89 9.11
N HIS A 368 -1.96 26.73 8.58
CA HIS A 368 -2.08 26.50 7.13
C HIS A 368 -3.52 26.32 6.64
N GLY A 369 -4.51 26.33 7.54
CA GLY A 369 -5.91 26.06 7.20
C GLY A 369 -6.51 27.02 6.16
N ASN A 370 -6.04 28.27 6.16
CA ASN A 370 -6.49 29.34 5.27
C ASN A 370 -5.72 29.45 3.94
N ASP A 371 -4.67 28.64 3.74
CA ASP A 371 -3.92 28.66 2.49
C ASP A 371 -4.83 28.20 1.33
N ILE A 372 -4.98 29.04 0.30
CA ILE A 372 -5.84 28.81 -0.86
C ILE A 372 -5.01 28.26 -2.02
N TYR A 373 -5.50 27.18 -2.65
CA TYR A 373 -4.96 26.61 -3.88
C TYR A 373 -5.72 27.16 -5.08
N GLU A 374 -5.05 27.91 -5.95
CA GLU A 374 -5.62 28.34 -7.24
C GLU A 374 -5.09 27.44 -8.38
N PRO A 375 -5.98 26.74 -9.13
CA PRO A 375 -5.58 25.95 -10.29
C PRO A 375 -4.94 26.85 -11.36
N GLY A 376 -3.70 26.54 -11.75
CA GLY A 376 -2.96 27.32 -12.76
C GLY A 376 -2.02 28.39 -12.19
N VAL A 377 -1.98 28.58 -10.87
CA VAL A 377 -0.87 29.29 -10.21
C VAL A 377 0.28 28.29 -10.08
N GLU A 378 1.37 28.51 -10.82
CA GLU A 378 2.65 27.87 -10.51
C GLU A 378 2.88 28.05 -9.01
N ALA A 379 2.98 26.94 -8.26
CA ALA A 379 3.32 26.99 -6.84
C ALA A 379 4.51 27.96 -6.69
N LEU A 380 4.20 29.14 -6.14
CA LEU A 380 5.00 30.35 -6.29
C LEU A 380 6.46 30.05 -5.93
N HIS A 381 7.31 29.95 -6.95
CA HIS A 381 8.74 30.09 -6.79
C HIS A 381 8.97 31.52 -6.27
N GLY A 382 9.07 31.70 -4.94
CA GLY A 382 9.43 33.01 -4.40
C GLY A 382 8.90 33.41 -3.03
N ARG A 383 8.14 32.59 -2.30
CA ARG A 383 7.97 32.83 -0.85
C ARG A 383 8.87 31.90 -0.07
N LEU A 384 9.87 32.49 0.57
CA LEU A 384 10.44 31.99 1.81
C LEU A 384 9.28 31.78 2.80
N TYR A 385 8.69 30.59 2.81
CA TYR A 385 7.86 30.16 3.94
C TYR A 385 8.79 30.00 5.15
N PRO A 386 8.32 30.37 6.35
CA PRO A 386 9.19 30.71 7.48
C PRO A 386 10.11 29.53 7.75
N LYS A 387 11.39 29.85 7.90
CA LYS A 387 12.53 29.02 8.28
C LYS A 387 12.30 27.49 8.23
N PRO A 388 13.10 26.74 7.43
CA PRO A 388 13.07 25.28 7.49
C PRO A 388 13.16 24.83 8.94
N PHE A 389 12.19 24.02 9.39
CA PHE A 389 12.16 23.25 10.63
C PHE A 389 13.45 23.47 11.47
N GLU A 390 13.51 24.55 12.25
CA GLU A 390 14.59 24.73 13.22
C GLU A 390 14.21 23.81 14.40
N PRO A 391 15.04 22.80 14.73
CA PRO A 391 14.71 21.73 15.68
C PRO A 391 14.41 22.22 17.09
#